data_AF-A0A392NTI4-F1
#
_entry.id   AF-A0A392NTI4-F1
#
_cell.length_a   1.000
_cell.length_b   1.000
_cell.length_c   1.000
_cell.angle_alpha   90.00
_cell.angle_beta   90.00
_cell.angle_gamma   90.00
#
_symmetry.space_group_name_H-M   'P 1'
#
loop_
_entity.id
_entity.type
_entity.pdbx_description
1 polymer ?
#
loop_
_entity_poly.entity_id
_entity_poly.type
_entity_poly.pdbx_seq_one_letter_code
_entity_poly.pdbx_strand_id
1 'polypeptide(L)'
;FGDGIAFFLSPNNLSSSSSSSTTTTTFGLPTNFVAVEFNTRFDPRFNDPNENHIGFDIDTLNSLKTVDPIYNGIDLKSGNTNTYWIDYKTDVNSLLVFFFLIYSPIKPRDSPIKPRDPIIFVTVDLSEYFRGNDGVSVGFSSSAEKSTELHQIESWSFYTVRFEPARPRLRSHNVSDKSVSVSTGNEVHVNGSRSHLSSKKRFGFGFAVAGPAFFCVVFSLLGYYSFMKWKGVRKGASKNFGTGFVACPREFDYRELKSVTREFHPSRIVGHG
;
A
#
# COMPACT_ATOMS: atom_id res chain seq x y z
N PHE A 1 0.04 -23.74 -4.63
CA PHE A 1 0.34 -22.32 -4.84
C PHE A 1 0.78 -22.18 -6.28
N GLY A 2 0.42 -21.06 -6.89
CA GLY A 2 0.50 -20.82 -8.31
C GLY A 2 -0.77 -20.13 -8.81
N ASP A 3 -0.67 -19.24 -9.80
CA ASP A 3 0.55 -18.96 -10.57
C ASP A 3 1.30 -17.68 -10.15
N GLY A 4 0.60 -16.74 -9.51
CA GLY A 4 1.17 -15.56 -8.90
C GLY A 4 0.38 -14.29 -9.21
N ILE A 5 1.00 -13.15 -8.87
CA ILE A 5 0.51 -11.81 -9.22
C ILE A 5 1.60 -11.04 -9.96
N ALA A 6 1.23 -10.18 -10.89
CA ALA A 6 2.14 -9.30 -11.60
C ALA A 6 1.62 -7.86 -11.59
N PHE A 7 2.51 -6.89 -11.42
CA PHE A 7 2.26 -5.48 -11.75
C PHE A 7 2.66 -5.25 -13.20
N PHE A 8 1.80 -4.65 -14.02
CA PHE A 8 2.06 -4.49 -15.45
C PHE A 8 1.74 -3.10 -15.99
N LEU A 9 2.41 -2.77 -17.09
CA LEU A 9 2.11 -1.67 -18.00
C LEU A 9 1.79 -2.27 -19.37
N SER A 10 0.79 -1.74 -20.06
CA SER A 10 0.44 -2.15 -21.43
C SER A 10 0.04 -0.94 -22.28
N PRO A 11 0.57 -0.80 -23.51
CA PRO A 11 0.21 0.29 -24.41
C PRO A 11 -1.23 0.17 -24.94
N ASN A 12 -1.83 -1.01 -24.85
CA ASN A 12 -3.16 -1.28 -25.40
C ASN A 12 -4.28 -0.96 -24.40
N ASN A 13 -5.41 -0.49 -24.91
CA ASN A 13 -6.65 -0.45 -24.12
C ASN A 13 -7.10 -1.88 -23.84
N LEU A 14 -7.26 -2.20 -22.55
CA LEU A 14 -7.65 -3.51 -22.01
C LEU A 14 -8.99 -4.06 -22.54
N SER A 15 -9.72 -3.27 -23.33
CA SER A 15 -11.02 -3.61 -23.94
C SER A 15 -10.96 -4.64 -25.08
N SER A 16 -9.76 -5.10 -25.47
CA SER A 16 -9.58 -6.05 -26.58
C SER A 16 -9.19 -7.48 -26.14
N SER A 17 -9.13 -7.79 -24.84
CA SER A 17 -8.87 -9.15 -24.36
C SER A 17 -10.13 -10.01 -24.16
N SER A 18 -11.32 -9.50 -24.49
CA SER A 18 -12.60 -10.23 -24.38
C SER A 18 -13.05 -10.95 -25.66
N SER A 19 -12.16 -11.19 -26.63
CA SER A 19 -12.50 -12.03 -27.78
C SER A 19 -11.36 -12.93 -28.22
N SER A 20 -11.45 -14.21 -27.81
CA SER A 20 -11.11 -15.36 -28.65
C SER A 20 -9.69 -15.39 -29.25
N SER A 21 -8.66 -15.45 -28.39
CA SER A 21 -7.37 -16.05 -28.75
C SER A 21 -6.88 -16.92 -27.59
N THR A 22 -6.60 -18.17 -27.91
CA THR A 22 -6.28 -19.32 -27.04
C THR A 22 -4.88 -19.23 -26.41
N THR A 23 -4.44 -18.03 -26.01
CA THR A 23 -3.17 -17.79 -25.33
C THR A 23 -3.45 -17.07 -24.02
N THR A 24 -4.14 -17.77 -23.12
CA THR A 24 -4.17 -17.40 -21.71
C THR A 24 -2.74 -17.45 -21.20
N THR A 25 -2.07 -16.29 -21.13
CA THR A 25 -0.83 -16.17 -20.38
C THR A 25 -1.14 -16.60 -18.95
N THR A 26 -0.25 -17.38 -18.34
CA THR A 26 -0.46 -18.00 -17.02
C THR A 26 -0.80 -16.97 -15.93
N PHE A 27 -0.49 -15.68 -16.13
CA PHE A 27 -0.84 -14.56 -15.24
C PHE A 27 -2.09 -13.74 -15.64
N GLY A 28 -2.76 -14.05 -16.76
CA GLY A 28 -3.87 -13.22 -17.27
C GLY A 28 -3.42 -11.84 -17.78
N LEU A 29 -2.18 -11.73 -18.23
CA LEU A 29 -1.61 -10.49 -18.77
C LEU A 29 -2.17 -10.17 -20.17
N PRO A 30 -2.33 -8.89 -20.53
CA PRO A 30 -2.78 -8.49 -21.86
C PRO A 30 -1.75 -8.81 -22.95
N THR A 31 -2.16 -8.71 -24.21
CA THR A 31 -1.21 -8.71 -25.33
C THR A 31 -0.39 -7.42 -25.32
N ASN A 32 0.93 -7.56 -25.43
CA ASN A 32 1.92 -6.49 -25.23
C ASN A 32 1.92 -5.95 -23.80
N PHE A 33 2.93 -6.34 -23.04
CA PHE A 33 3.07 -5.91 -21.66
C PHE A 33 4.54 -5.75 -21.26
N VAL A 34 4.74 -4.90 -20.27
CA VAL A 34 5.93 -4.88 -19.42
C VAL A 34 5.46 -5.20 -18.02
N ALA A 35 6.02 -6.23 -17.37
CA ALA A 35 5.55 -6.68 -16.06
C ALA A 35 6.69 -6.96 -15.09
N VAL A 36 6.40 -6.76 -13.80
CA VAL A 36 7.16 -7.37 -12.72
C VAL A 36 6.26 -8.43 -12.10
N GLU A 37 6.63 -9.70 -12.26
CA GLU A 37 5.90 -10.84 -11.74
C GLU A 37 6.43 -11.31 -10.39
N PHE A 38 5.50 -11.78 -9.55
CA PHE A 38 5.76 -12.44 -8.28
C PHE A 38 5.23 -13.87 -8.41
N ASN A 39 6.10 -14.76 -8.89
CA ASN A 39 5.74 -16.10 -9.34
C ASN A 39 5.94 -17.13 -8.22
N THR A 40 4.86 -17.83 -7.90
CA THR A 40 4.76 -18.82 -6.82
C THR A 40 4.78 -20.26 -7.34
N ARG A 41 5.04 -20.44 -8.65
CA ARG A 41 5.04 -21.72 -9.35
C ARG A 41 6.31 -21.86 -10.18
N PHE A 42 6.75 -23.11 -10.34
CA PHE A 42 7.78 -23.43 -11.31
C PHE A 42 7.13 -23.94 -12.60
N ASP A 43 7.38 -23.28 -13.71
CA ASP A 43 7.04 -23.73 -15.05
C ASP A 43 8.29 -23.81 -15.95
N PRO A 44 8.75 -25.03 -16.32
CA PRO A 44 9.94 -25.19 -17.14
C PRO A 44 9.77 -24.65 -18.57
N ARG A 45 8.54 -24.35 -19.03
CA ARG A 45 8.29 -23.74 -20.34
C ARG A 45 8.74 -22.28 -20.40
N PHE A 46 8.81 -21.63 -19.24
CA PHE A 46 9.16 -20.20 -19.12
C PHE A 46 10.55 -19.94 -18.54
N ASN A 47 11.36 -21.00 -18.38
CA ASN A 47 12.68 -20.95 -17.76
C ASN A 47 12.68 -20.41 -16.32
N ASP A 48 11.61 -20.68 -15.58
CA ASP A 48 11.51 -20.32 -14.17
C ASP A 48 12.70 -20.92 -13.40
N PRO A 49 13.39 -20.14 -12.53
CA PRO A 49 14.52 -20.67 -11.77
C PRO A 49 14.09 -21.63 -10.65
N ASN A 50 12.88 -21.43 -10.11
CA ASN A 50 12.31 -22.16 -8.98
C ASN A 50 10.81 -21.82 -8.84
N GLU A 51 10.17 -22.31 -7.78
CA GLU A 51 8.76 -22.01 -7.43
C GLU A 51 8.56 -20.82 -6.47
N ASN A 52 9.51 -19.88 -6.45
CA ASN A 52 9.52 -18.66 -5.64
C ASN A 52 10.48 -17.65 -6.26
N HIS A 53 10.03 -16.89 -7.26
CA HIS A 53 10.89 -15.90 -7.91
C HIS A 53 10.15 -14.61 -8.25
N ILE A 54 10.93 -13.54 -8.38
CA ILE A 54 10.46 -12.27 -8.91
C ILE A 54 11.09 -12.10 -10.29
N GLY A 55 10.26 -11.85 -11.29
CA GLY A 55 10.65 -11.72 -12.69
C GLY A 55 10.41 -10.32 -13.23
N PHE A 56 11.22 -9.88 -14.19
CA PHE A 56 10.95 -8.73 -15.04
C PHE A 56 10.76 -9.18 -16.49
N ASP A 57 9.58 -8.89 -17.03
CA ASP A 57 9.08 -9.46 -18.28
C ASP A 57 8.75 -8.38 -19.29
N ILE A 58 9.02 -8.68 -20.57
CA ILE A 58 8.57 -7.88 -21.72
C ILE A 58 7.98 -8.83 -22.74
N ASP A 59 6.69 -8.67 -23.03
CA ASP A 59 5.86 -9.43 -23.98
C ASP A 59 5.77 -10.95 -23.80
N THR A 60 6.62 -11.54 -22.96
CA THR A 60 6.71 -12.98 -22.73
C THR A 60 6.91 -13.27 -21.26
N LEU A 61 6.47 -14.44 -20.80
CA LEU A 61 6.70 -14.91 -19.41
C LEU A 61 8.14 -15.40 -19.18
N ASN A 62 9.00 -15.40 -20.21
CA ASN A 62 10.42 -15.66 -20.02
C ASN A 62 11.07 -14.35 -19.54
N SER A 63 11.27 -14.22 -18.23
CA SER A 63 11.81 -12.98 -17.67
C SER A 63 13.19 -12.64 -18.22
N LEU A 64 13.39 -11.36 -18.53
CA LEU A 64 14.71 -10.78 -18.85
C LEU A 64 15.65 -10.87 -17.64
N LYS A 65 15.09 -10.76 -16.44
CA LYS A 65 15.82 -10.90 -15.18
C LYS A 65 14.93 -11.54 -14.14
N THR A 66 15.45 -12.57 -13.48
CA THR A 66 14.83 -13.18 -12.30
C THR A 66 15.73 -13.02 -11.08
N VAL A 67 15.11 -13.09 -9.90
CA VAL A 67 15.79 -13.24 -8.61
C VAL A 67 15.01 -14.22 -7.76
N ASP A 68 15.73 -15.06 -7.01
CA ASP A 68 15.15 -15.88 -5.94
C ASP A 68 15.16 -15.05 -4.65
N PRO A 69 14.02 -14.53 -4.20
CA PRO A 69 13.97 -13.63 -3.07
C PRO A 69 14.07 -14.39 -1.73
N ILE A 70 14.17 -15.74 -1.74
CA ILE A 70 14.36 -16.53 -0.52
C ILE A 70 15.68 -16.19 0.17
N TYR A 71 16.72 -15.83 -0.60
CA TYR A 71 18.03 -15.39 -0.06
C TYR A 71 17.93 -14.05 0.68
N ASN A 72 16.86 -13.32 0.44
CA ASN A 72 16.52 -12.08 1.13
C ASN A 72 15.45 -12.29 2.22
N GLY A 73 15.12 -13.54 2.52
CA GLY A 73 14.14 -13.91 3.55
C GLY A 73 12.68 -13.82 3.10
N ILE A 74 12.41 -13.68 1.80
CA ILE A 74 11.06 -13.60 1.25
C ILE A 74 10.64 -14.94 0.68
N ASP A 75 9.64 -15.53 1.31
CA ASP A 75 8.84 -16.60 0.73
C ASP A 75 7.50 -16.02 0.30
N LEU A 76 7.26 -15.98 -1.02
CA LEU A 76 6.03 -15.47 -1.62
C LEU A 76 4.80 -16.30 -1.19
N LYS A 77 4.99 -17.52 -0.69
CA LYS A 77 3.93 -18.41 -0.20
C LYS A 77 3.70 -18.33 1.32
N SER A 78 4.46 -17.49 2.03
CA SER A 78 4.42 -17.41 3.50
C SER A 78 3.12 -16.84 4.07
N GLY A 79 2.32 -16.13 3.26
CA GLY A 79 1.14 -15.39 3.71
C GLY A 79 1.46 -14.11 4.48
N ASN A 80 2.75 -13.73 4.59
CA ASN A 80 3.16 -12.46 5.16
C ASN A 80 2.88 -11.30 4.18
N THR A 81 2.54 -10.13 4.73
CA THR A 81 2.43 -8.91 3.94
C THR A 81 3.82 -8.41 3.52
N ASN A 82 4.00 -8.23 2.21
CA ASN A 82 5.22 -7.71 1.61
C ASN A 82 4.92 -6.36 0.93
N THR A 83 5.83 -5.39 1.08
CA THR A 83 5.77 -4.13 0.34
C THR A 83 6.80 -4.13 -0.78
N TYR A 84 6.40 -3.74 -1.98
CA TYR A 84 7.30 -3.62 -3.12
C TYR A 84 7.25 -2.20 -3.70
N TRP A 85 8.39 -1.71 -4.16
CA TRP A 85 8.49 -0.48 -4.94
C TRP A 85 9.10 -0.82 -6.29
N ILE A 86 8.47 -0.36 -7.36
CA ILE A 86 8.93 -0.55 -8.73
C ILE A 86 9.18 0.85 -9.30
N ASP A 87 10.46 1.17 -9.52
CA ASP A 87 10.87 2.42 -10.13
C ASP A 87 11.34 2.17 -11.55
N TYR A 88 10.89 3.00 -12.48
CA TYR A 88 11.54 3.15 -13.77
C TYR A 88 12.13 4.56 -13.89
N LYS A 89 13.44 4.62 -14.15
CA LYS A 89 14.20 5.87 -14.28
C LYS A 89 14.57 6.10 -15.73
N THR A 90 13.96 7.11 -16.35
CA THR A 90 14.15 7.46 -17.76
C THR A 90 15.49 8.13 -18.07
N ASP A 91 16.13 8.76 -17.08
CA ASP A 91 17.44 9.41 -17.22
C ASP A 91 18.59 8.39 -17.37
N VAL A 92 18.41 7.20 -16.80
CA VAL A 92 19.39 6.10 -16.82
C VAL A 92 18.84 4.82 -17.44
N ASN A 93 17.66 4.88 -18.07
CA ASN A 93 16.96 3.74 -18.69
C ASN A 93 17.05 2.47 -17.83
N SER A 94 16.55 2.54 -16.60
CA SER A 94 16.70 1.43 -15.66
C SER A 94 15.42 1.18 -14.86
N LEU A 95 15.07 -0.10 -14.75
CA LEU A 95 14.05 -0.61 -13.84
C LEU A 95 14.71 -1.09 -12.55
N LEU A 96 14.13 -0.71 -11.42
CA LEU A 96 14.55 -1.10 -10.09
C LEU A 96 13.36 -1.63 -9.29
N VAL A 97 13.50 -2.84 -8.74
CA VAL A 97 12.51 -3.41 -7.81
C VAL A 97 13.12 -3.46 -6.42
N PHE A 98 12.41 -2.95 -5.43
CA PHE A 98 12.78 -2.96 -4.02
C PHE A 98 11.71 -3.69 -3.22
N PHE A 99 12.05 -4.23 -2.07
CA PHE A 99 11.09 -4.90 -1.19
C PHE A 99 11.29 -4.53 0.28
N PHE A 100 10.25 -4.67 1.08
CA PHE A 100 10.33 -4.60 2.53
C PHE A 100 9.36 -5.62 3.13
N LEU A 101 9.89 -6.52 3.96
CA LEU A 101 9.10 -7.57 4.62
C LEU A 101 8.55 -7.05 5.95
N ILE A 102 7.25 -7.20 6.14
CA ILE A 102 6.56 -6.77 7.35
C ILE A 102 6.45 -7.97 8.29
N TYR A 103 7.30 -8.01 9.32
CA TYR A 103 7.17 -8.96 10.42
C TYR A 103 6.22 -8.37 11.48
N SER A 104 5.02 -8.95 11.64
CA SER A 104 4.01 -8.58 12.66
C SER A 104 3.15 -7.34 12.30
N PRO A 105 1.93 -7.18 12.86
CA PRO A 105 1.06 -6.07 12.50
C PRO A 105 1.73 -4.74 12.88
N ILE A 106 2.04 -3.97 11.84
CA ILE A 106 2.58 -2.61 11.92
C ILE A 106 1.75 -1.80 12.91
N LYS A 107 2.42 -1.19 13.90
CA LYS A 107 1.78 -0.09 14.62
C LYS A 107 1.63 1.06 13.62
N PRO A 108 0.53 1.84 13.63
CA PRO A 108 0.27 2.89 12.64
C PRO A 108 1.38 3.95 12.40
N ARG A 109 2.46 3.94 13.19
CA ARG A 109 3.63 4.82 13.03
C ARG A 109 4.78 4.19 12.23
N ASP A 110 4.73 2.89 11.92
CA ASP A 110 5.83 2.18 11.26
C ASP A 110 5.49 1.97 9.78
N SER A 111 5.49 3.04 8.99
CA SER A 111 5.34 2.91 7.53
C SER A 111 6.55 2.18 6.92
N PRO A 112 6.35 1.28 5.93
CA PRO A 112 7.44 0.59 5.27
C PRO A 112 8.47 1.59 4.72
N ILE A 113 9.74 1.40 5.05
CA ILE A 113 10.83 2.24 4.55
C ILE A 113 11.44 1.54 3.35
N LYS A 114 11.41 2.21 2.20
CA LYS A 114 12.05 1.71 0.98
C LYS A 114 13.56 1.49 1.22
N PRO A 115 14.09 0.28 0.97
CA PRO A 115 15.53 0.04 1.08
C PRO A 115 16.36 0.87 0.10
N ARG A 116 17.67 0.93 0.38
CA ARG A 116 18.63 1.60 -0.50
C ARG A 116 18.96 0.77 -1.74
N ASP A 117 19.11 -0.54 -1.56
CA ASP A 117 19.56 -1.45 -2.61
C ASP A 117 18.36 -2.20 -3.20
N PRO A 118 18.23 -2.23 -4.54
CA PRO A 118 17.17 -2.98 -5.19
C PRO A 118 17.47 -4.49 -5.20
N ILE A 119 16.42 -5.30 -5.21
CA ILE A 119 16.53 -6.75 -5.41
C ILE A 119 16.61 -7.12 -6.91
N ILE A 120 16.04 -6.27 -7.79
CA ILE A 120 16.22 -6.35 -9.24
C ILE A 120 16.71 -5.00 -9.75
N PHE A 121 17.77 -5.01 -10.54
CA PHE A 121 18.26 -3.87 -11.29
C PHE A 121 18.48 -4.30 -12.75
N VAL A 122 17.80 -3.65 -13.69
CA VAL A 122 17.91 -3.94 -15.12
C VAL A 122 18.02 -2.63 -15.89
N THR A 123 19.06 -2.49 -16.71
CA THR A 123 19.17 -1.41 -17.69
C THR A 123 18.38 -1.79 -18.93
N VAL A 124 17.29 -1.09 -19.19
CA VAL A 124 16.35 -1.32 -20.28
C VAL A 124 15.73 0.00 -20.73
N ASP A 125 15.70 0.25 -22.03
CA ASP A 125 15.05 1.42 -22.61
C ASP A 125 13.62 1.06 -23.06
N LEU A 126 12.63 1.53 -22.31
CA LEU A 126 11.21 1.34 -22.61
C LEU A 126 10.61 2.49 -23.43
N SER A 127 11.40 3.50 -23.81
CA SER A 127 10.90 4.67 -24.54
C SER A 127 10.31 4.29 -25.90
N GLU A 128 11.03 3.47 -26.66
CA GLU A 128 10.62 2.94 -27.96
C GLU A 128 9.40 2.03 -27.83
N TYR A 129 9.34 1.24 -26.75
CA TYR A 129 8.26 0.29 -26.50
C TYR A 129 6.91 0.99 -26.32
N PHE A 130 6.89 2.10 -25.58
CA PHE A 130 5.67 2.89 -25.35
C PHE A 130 5.48 4.05 -26.35
N ARG A 131 6.38 4.22 -27.33
CA ARG A 131 6.33 5.35 -28.26
C ARG A 131 5.09 5.31 -29.14
N GLY A 132 4.45 6.47 -29.28
CA GLY A 132 3.31 6.65 -30.19
C GLY A 132 1.98 6.09 -29.66
N ASN A 133 1.94 5.64 -28.41
CA ASN A 133 0.69 5.24 -27.76
C ASN A 133 0.08 6.45 -27.02
N ASP A 134 -1.22 6.66 -27.19
CA ASP A 134 -1.96 7.79 -26.60
C ASP A 134 -2.20 7.63 -25.08
N GLY A 135 -1.85 6.46 -24.53
CA GLY A 135 -1.93 6.14 -23.11
C GLY A 135 -1.29 4.79 -22.81
N VAL A 136 -1.03 4.54 -21.53
CA VAL A 136 -0.53 3.24 -21.04
C VAL A 136 -1.45 2.80 -19.91
N SER A 137 -2.03 1.61 -20.05
CA SER A 137 -2.77 0.95 -18.98
C SER A 137 -1.78 0.46 -17.93
N VAL A 138 -2.06 0.71 -16.65
CA VAL A 138 -1.26 0.22 -15.53
C VAL A 138 -2.17 -0.54 -14.57
N GLY A 139 -1.68 -1.63 -14.00
CA GLY A 139 -2.50 -2.39 -13.07
C GLY A 139 -1.82 -3.64 -12.57
N PHE A 140 -2.64 -4.51 -12.01
CA PHE A 140 -2.23 -5.83 -11.57
C PHE A 140 -3.00 -6.90 -12.33
N SER A 141 -2.34 -8.01 -12.61
CA SER A 141 -2.99 -9.23 -13.10
C SER A 141 -2.54 -10.40 -12.24
N SER A 142 -3.44 -11.35 -12.04
CA SER A 142 -3.14 -12.54 -11.25
C SER A 142 -3.95 -13.72 -11.75
N SER A 143 -3.45 -14.92 -11.46
CA SER A 143 -4.08 -16.17 -11.87
C SER A 143 -3.75 -17.24 -10.84
N ALA A 144 -4.68 -18.18 -10.69
CA ALA A 144 -4.47 -19.36 -9.87
C ALA A 144 -4.74 -20.63 -10.68
N GLU A 145 -4.30 -20.69 -11.94
CA GLU A 145 -4.71 -21.73 -12.89
C GLU A 145 -4.41 -23.13 -12.30
N LYS A 146 -5.48 -23.89 -12.02
CA LYS A 146 -5.42 -25.25 -11.45
C LYS A 146 -4.67 -25.32 -10.11
N SER A 147 -4.58 -24.22 -9.38
CA SER A 147 -3.91 -24.10 -8.08
C SER A 147 -4.82 -23.40 -7.06
N THR A 148 -4.33 -23.18 -5.85
CA THR A 148 -5.06 -22.49 -4.78
C THR A 148 -4.12 -21.47 -4.15
N GLU A 149 -4.39 -20.20 -4.43
CA GLU A 149 -3.75 -19.06 -3.79
C GLU A 149 -4.66 -17.84 -3.82
N LEU A 150 -4.46 -16.93 -2.87
CA LEU A 150 -5.18 -15.67 -2.76
C LEU A 150 -4.20 -14.53 -3.04
N HIS A 151 -4.54 -13.67 -3.99
CA HIS A 151 -3.80 -12.43 -4.24
C HIS A 151 -4.54 -11.25 -3.61
N GLN A 152 -3.95 -10.67 -2.57
CA GLN A 152 -4.56 -9.55 -1.86
C GLN A 152 -3.63 -8.33 -1.89
N ILE A 153 -4.14 -7.24 -2.47
CA ILE A 153 -3.47 -5.94 -2.48
C ILE A 153 -4.07 -5.11 -1.36
N GLU A 154 -3.31 -4.89 -0.30
CA GLU A 154 -3.76 -4.09 0.85
C GLU A 154 -3.79 -2.59 0.54
N SER A 155 -2.78 -2.11 -0.19
CA SER A 155 -2.69 -0.73 -0.65
C SER A 155 -1.76 -0.63 -1.85
N TRP A 156 -1.96 0.40 -2.68
CA TRP A 156 -1.07 0.73 -3.77
C TRP A 156 -1.11 2.23 -4.05
N SER A 157 -0.03 2.74 -4.62
CA SER A 157 0.06 4.11 -5.12
C SER A 157 0.87 4.10 -6.40
N PHE A 158 0.43 4.86 -7.39
CA PHE A 158 1.13 5.01 -8.66
C PHE A 158 1.26 6.50 -8.98
N TYR A 159 2.44 6.92 -9.39
CA TYR A 159 2.69 8.27 -9.86
C TYR A 159 3.78 8.26 -10.92
N THR A 160 3.70 9.22 -11.84
CA THR A 160 4.76 9.49 -12.80
C THR A 160 5.26 10.91 -12.57
N VAL A 161 6.58 11.11 -12.65
CA VAL A 161 7.17 12.45 -12.57
C VAL A 161 7.60 12.84 -13.98
N ARG A 162 6.89 13.79 -14.59
CA ARG A 162 7.35 14.40 -15.83
C ARG A 162 8.41 15.43 -15.48
N PHE A 163 9.63 15.23 -15.96
CA PHE A 163 10.56 16.34 -16.12
C PHE A 163 10.04 17.15 -17.31
N GLU A 164 9.36 18.27 -17.04
CA GLU A 164 9.12 19.27 -18.08
C GLU A 164 10.48 19.65 -18.69
N PRO A 165 10.61 19.63 -20.04
CA PRO A 165 11.81 20.17 -20.67
C PRO A 165 12.02 21.57 -20.14
N ALA A 166 13.25 21.90 -19.74
CA ALA A 166 13.56 23.25 -19.30
C ALA A 166 13.02 24.24 -20.33
N ARG A 167 12.01 25.04 -19.96
CA ARG A 167 11.47 26.09 -20.83
C ARG A 167 12.67 26.86 -21.38
N PRO A 168 12.75 27.12 -22.69
CA PRO A 168 13.78 28.01 -23.21
C PRO A 168 13.71 29.28 -22.37
N ARG A 169 14.82 29.66 -21.74
CA ARG A 169 14.91 30.86 -20.92
C ARG A 169 14.43 32.05 -21.77
N LEU A 170 13.19 32.47 -21.59
CA LEU A 170 12.74 33.77 -22.07
C LEU A 170 13.60 34.79 -21.31
N ARG A 171 14.37 35.55 -22.09
CA ARG A 171 15.32 36.54 -21.58
C ARG A 171 14.62 37.43 -20.55
N SER A 172 15.21 37.49 -19.36
CA SER A 172 14.79 38.38 -18.28
C SER A 172 14.83 39.84 -18.76
N HIS A 173 13.71 40.54 -18.67
CA HIS A 173 13.69 41.99 -18.76
C HIS A 173 13.98 42.52 -17.35
N ASN A 174 15.13 43.16 -17.24
CA ASN A 174 15.60 43.84 -16.05
C ASN A 174 14.80 45.14 -15.90
N VAL A 175 14.02 45.30 -14.83
CA VAL A 175 13.51 46.61 -14.42
C VAL A 175 13.97 46.85 -12.99
N SER A 176 14.97 47.73 -12.90
CA SER A 176 15.46 48.33 -11.68
C SER A 176 14.60 49.56 -11.41
N ASP A 177 13.90 49.62 -10.29
CA ASP A 177 13.47 50.90 -9.72
C ASP A 177 13.91 51.00 -8.26
N LYS A 178 14.80 51.97 -8.04
CA LYS A 178 15.26 52.43 -6.75
C LYS A 178 14.16 53.24 -6.08
N SER A 179 13.91 52.99 -4.80
CA SER A 179 13.66 54.08 -3.86
C SER A 179 14.06 53.65 -2.44
N VAL A 180 14.94 54.47 -1.86
CA VAL A 180 15.43 54.37 -0.48
C VAL A 180 14.59 55.29 0.39
N SER A 181 14.29 54.89 1.62
CA SER A 181 14.05 55.80 2.74
C SER A 181 14.53 55.14 4.03
N VAL A 182 15.19 55.93 4.86
CA VAL A 182 16.13 55.58 5.93
C VAL A 182 15.57 56.05 7.28
N SER A 183 16.03 55.40 8.37
CA SER A 183 16.05 55.83 9.79
C SER A 183 14.71 55.77 10.54
N THR A 184 14.58 55.48 11.84
CA THR A 184 15.47 55.40 13.02
C THR A 184 14.71 54.50 14.04
N GLY A 185 15.30 53.68 14.90
CA GLY A 185 15.94 54.13 16.14
C GLY A 185 15.36 53.42 17.37
N ASN A 186 16.24 52.73 18.08
CA ASN A 186 16.36 52.57 19.53
C ASN A 186 15.39 51.66 20.33
N GLU A 187 16.01 50.60 20.87
CA GLU A 187 16.05 50.14 22.27
C GLU A 187 14.94 50.55 23.24
N VAL A 188 14.46 49.59 24.07
CA VAL A 188 14.74 49.56 25.52
C VAL A 188 14.15 48.30 26.17
N HIS A 189 15.01 47.72 27.01
CA HIS A 189 14.85 46.64 27.98
C HIS A 189 13.91 47.04 29.15
N VAL A 190 13.19 46.13 29.81
CA VAL A 190 13.00 46.12 31.30
C VAL A 190 12.28 44.84 31.76
N ASN A 191 12.88 44.25 32.80
CA ASN A 191 12.45 43.13 33.63
C ASN A 191 11.32 43.47 34.62
N GLY A 192 10.67 42.41 35.12
CA GLY A 192 10.12 42.33 36.48
C GLY A 192 8.69 41.78 36.50
N SER A 193 8.21 41.02 37.48
CA SER A 193 8.78 40.35 38.66
C SER A 193 7.59 39.75 39.43
N ARG A 194 7.71 38.50 39.88
CA ARG A 194 6.99 37.88 41.04
C ARG A 194 5.44 37.79 40.90
N SER A 195 4.69 36.91 41.56
CA SER A 195 4.85 36.28 42.87
C SER A 195 3.81 35.15 43.07
N HIS A 196 4.11 34.19 43.97
CA HIS A 196 3.21 33.58 44.99
C HIS A 196 1.96 32.76 44.53
N LEU A 197 1.47 31.69 45.17
CA LEU A 197 1.71 31.04 46.46
C LEU A 197 0.95 29.68 46.51
N SER A 198 1.51 28.70 47.26
CA SER A 198 0.93 27.61 48.10
C SER A 198 -0.42 26.92 47.76
N SER A 199 -0.69 25.65 48.11
CA SER A 199 -0.39 24.99 49.38
C SER A 199 -0.41 23.45 49.30
N LYS A 200 0.32 22.82 50.22
CA LYS A 200 0.29 21.39 50.55
C LYS A 200 -0.80 21.09 51.58
N LYS A 201 -1.36 19.87 51.60
CA LYS A 201 -1.55 19.06 52.83
C LYS A 201 -1.49 17.55 52.53
N ARG A 202 -0.78 16.81 53.41
CA ARG A 202 -0.85 15.35 53.72
C ARG A 202 -1.52 15.27 55.11
N PHE A 203 -2.22 14.23 55.60
CA PHE A 203 -1.89 12.84 55.95
C PHE A 203 -3.24 12.19 56.41
N GLY A 204 -3.49 10.88 56.32
CA GLY A 204 -3.09 9.89 57.35
C GLY A 204 -4.05 8.69 57.44
N PHE A 205 -3.58 7.63 58.12
CA PHE A 205 -3.96 6.20 58.09
C PHE A 205 -5.27 5.77 58.79
N GLY A 206 -5.88 4.66 58.30
CA GLY A 206 -6.19 3.46 59.12
C GLY A 206 -7.67 3.04 59.33
N PHE A 207 -8.06 1.84 58.84
CA PHE A 207 -8.87 0.75 59.46
C PHE A 207 -8.83 -0.45 58.45
N ALA A 208 -8.20 -1.58 58.75
CA ALA A 208 -8.68 -2.73 59.54
C ALA A 208 -9.69 -3.66 58.80
N VAL A 209 -9.19 -4.84 58.43
CA VAL A 209 -9.87 -6.16 58.35
C VAL A 209 -11.32 -6.18 57.83
N ALA A 210 -11.47 -6.05 56.52
CA ALA A 210 -12.48 -6.75 55.70
C ALA A 210 -11.96 -7.08 54.29
N GLY A 211 -10.64 -7.06 54.11
CA GLY A 211 -9.96 -7.00 52.81
C GLY A 211 -9.85 -8.32 52.04
N PRO A 212 -9.63 -9.50 52.64
CA PRO A 212 -9.45 -10.69 51.80
C PRO A 212 -10.76 -11.23 51.24
N ALA A 213 -11.79 -11.38 52.08
CA ALA A 213 -13.05 -12.01 51.70
C ALA A 213 -13.86 -11.17 50.69
N PHE A 214 -13.89 -9.84 50.87
CA PHE A 214 -14.59 -8.96 49.93
C PHE A 214 -13.96 -8.99 48.54
N PHE A 215 -12.63 -8.96 48.47
CA PHE A 215 -11.92 -9.05 47.19
C PHE A 215 -12.06 -10.44 46.57
N CYS A 216 -12.04 -11.53 47.35
CA CYS A 216 -12.32 -12.87 46.81
C CYS A 216 -13.71 -12.95 46.17
N VAL A 217 -14.76 -12.44 46.82
CA VAL A 217 -16.11 -12.44 46.25
C VAL A 217 -16.19 -11.59 44.99
N VAL A 218 -15.59 -10.39 45.01
CA VAL A 218 -15.55 -9.50 43.84
C VAL A 218 -14.78 -10.14 42.67
N PHE A 219 -13.61 -10.75 42.91
CA PHE A 219 -12.83 -11.43 41.87
C PHE A 219 -13.51 -12.71 41.37
N SER A 220 -14.20 -13.47 42.23
CA SER A 220 -15.00 -14.63 41.80
C SER A 220 -16.18 -14.20 40.92
N LEU A 221 -16.87 -13.11 41.25
CA LEU A 221 -17.95 -12.55 40.43
C LEU A 221 -17.43 -12.01 39.09
N LEU A 222 -16.29 -11.29 39.09
CA LEU A 222 -15.65 -10.80 37.87
C LEU A 222 -15.17 -11.94 36.98
N GLY A 223 -14.56 -12.98 37.59
CA GLY A 223 -14.09 -14.18 36.91
C GLY A 223 -15.25 -14.98 36.32
N TYR A 224 -16.33 -15.17 37.06
CA TYR A 224 -17.55 -15.83 36.58
C TYR A 224 -18.21 -15.05 35.44
N TYR A 225 -18.33 -13.72 35.56
CA TYR A 225 -18.87 -12.87 34.49
C TYR A 225 -17.99 -12.95 33.22
N SER A 226 -16.67 -12.86 33.39
CA SER A 226 -15.71 -12.96 32.30
C SER A 226 -15.76 -14.34 31.63
N PHE A 227 -15.91 -15.42 32.41
CA PHE A 227 -16.05 -16.77 31.92
C PHE A 227 -17.38 -17.02 31.21
N MET A 228 -18.49 -16.48 31.72
CA MET A 228 -19.80 -16.56 31.08
C MET A 228 -19.82 -15.76 29.78
N LYS A 229 -19.19 -14.57 29.75
CA LYS A 229 -18.99 -13.80 28.52
C LYS A 229 -18.08 -14.54 27.54
N TRP A 230 -17.00 -15.17 28.01
CA TRP A 230 -16.09 -15.95 27.17
C TRP A 230 -16.75 -17.23 26.61
N LYS A 231 -17.56 -17.94 27.39
CA LYS A 231 -18.41 -19.06 26.91
C LYS A 231 -19.48 -18.58 25.93
N GLY A 232 -20.05 -17.39 26.14
CA GLY A 232 -20.95 -16.74 25.19
C GLY A 232 -20.25 -16.41 23.87
N VAL A 233 -19.02 -15.88 23.93
CA VAL A 233 -18.17 -15.62 22.77
C VAL A 233 -17.76 -16.92 22.07
N ARG A 234 -17.45 -18.00 22.78
CA ARG A 234 -17.15 -19.31 22.16
C ARG A 234 -18.38 -19.98 21.53
N LYS A 235 -19.57 -19.86 22.14
CA LYS A 235 -20.83 -20.32 21.52
C LYS A 235 -21.24 -19.45 20.33
N GLY A 236 -20.87 -18.17 20.32
CA GLY A 236 -21.04 -17.25 19.18
C GLY A 236 -19.99 -17.42 18.07
N ALA A 237 -18.74 -17.73 18.41
CA ALA A 237 -17.64 -17.94 17.47
C ALA A 237 -17.80 -19.24 16.65
N SER A 238 -18.52 -20.23 17.18
CA SER A 238 -18.92 -21.43 16.43
C SER A 238 -20.10 -21.18 15.47
N LYS A 239 -20.77 -20.03 15.53
CA LYS A 239 -21.92 -19.69 14.68
C LYS A 239 -21.78 -18.39 13.87
N ASN A 240 -20.75 -17.58 14.14
CA ASN A 240 -20.46 -16.35 13.42
C ASN A 240 -18.97 -16.32 13.03
N PHE A 241 -18.60 -17.05 11.99
CA PHE A 241 -17.41 -16.72 11.22
C PHE A 241 -17.83 -15.69 10.19
N GLY A 242 -17.72 -14.41 10.57
CA GLY A 242 -18.13 -13.29 9.72
C GLY A 242 -17.81 -11.96 10.40
N THR A 243 -16.87 -11.24 9.80
CA THR A 243 -16.58 -9.81 10.01
C THR A 243 -15.79 -9.43 11.28
N GLY A 244 -14.47 -9.58 11.19
CA GLY A 244 -13.54 -8.70 11.90
C GLY A 244 -13.49 -7.35 11.18
N PHE A 245 -13.48 -6.27 11.96
CA PHE A 245 -13.31 -4.89 11.53
C PHE A 245 -12.08 -4.72 10.62
N VAL A 246 -12.31 -4.67 9.31
CA VAL A 246 -11.46 -4.04 8.30
C VAL A 246 -12.40 -3.16 7.51
N ALA A 247 -12.06 -1.89 7.31
CA ALA A 247 -12.81 -1.01 6.43
C ALA A 247 -12.61 -1.47 4.97
N CYS A 248 -13.28 -2.55 4.56
CA CYS A 248 -13.54 -2.82 3.16
C CYS A 248 -14.44 -1.71 2.61
N PRO A 249 -14.36 -1.39 1.31
CA PRO A 249 -15.42 -0.65 0.65
C PRO A 249 -16.74 -1.35 0.97
N ARG A 250 -17.66 -0.62 1.60
CA ARG A 250 -18.99 -1.15 1.91
C ARG A 250 -19.63 -1.52 0.59
N GLU A 251 -19.90 -2.81 0.38
CA GLU A 251 -20.72 -3.25 -0.73
C GLU A 251 -22.13 -2.70 -0.51
N PHE A 252 -22.61 -1.90 -1.46
CA PHE A 252 -23.96 -1.35 -1.42
C PHE A 252 -24.83 -2.17 -2.35
N ASP A 253 -26.00 -2.57 -1.85
CA ASP A 253 -27.00 -3.22 -2.71
C ASP A 253 -27.44 -2.25 -3.82
N TYR A 254 -27.71 -2.77 -5.02
CA TYR A 254 -28.10 -1.97 -6.17
C TYR A 254 -29.35 -1.12 -5.89
N ARG A 255 -30.27 -1.63 -5.05
CA ARG A 255 -31.47 -0.90 -4.62
C ARG A 255 -31.13 0.34 -3.78
N GLU A 256 -30.12 0.24 -2.91
CA GLU A 256 -29.63 1.35 -2.10
C GLU A 256 -28.97 2.41 -2.99
N LEU A 257 -28.08 1.99 -3.89
CA LEU A 257 -27.45 2.87 -4.89
C LEU A 257 -28.49 3.58 -5.76
N LYS A 258 -29.48 2.83 -6.27
CA LYS A 258 -30.56 3.37 -7.12
C LYS A 258 -31.41 4.41 -6.37
N SER A 259 -31.70 4.18 -5.09
CA SER A 259 -32.46 5.12 -4.26
C SER A 259 -31.67 6.41 -4.00
N VAL A 260 -30.39 6.27 -3.60
CA VAL A 260 -29.54 7.41 -3.20
C VAL A 260 -29.15 8.27 -4.40
N THR A 261 -28.89 7.66 -5.55
CA THR A 261 -28.53 8.38 -6.79
C THR A 261 -29.75 8.94 -7.54
N ARG A 262 -30.97 8.68 -7.07
CA ARG A 262 -32.22 8.94 -7.80
C ARG A 262 -32.17 8.37 -9.22
N GLU A 263 -31.94 7.06 -9.32
CA GLU A 263 -31.79 6.36 -10.59
C GLU A 263 -30.64 6.91 -11.45
N PHE A 264 -29.51 7.24 -10.80
CA PHE A 264 -28.31 7.77 -11.47
C PHE A 264 -28.58 9.10 -12.22
N HIS A 265 -29.39 9.98 -11.61
CA HIS A 265 -29.73 11.27 -12.20
C HIS A 265 -28.47 12.12 -12.48
N PRO A 266 -28.35 12.78 -13.66
CA PRO A 266 -27.14 13.51 -14.05
C PRO A 266 -26.67 14.58 -13.06
N SER A 267 -27.59 15.17 -12.29
CA SER A 267 -27.27 16.17 -11.25
C SER A 267 -26.56 15.60 -10.01
N ARG A 268 -26.35 14.28 -9.94
CA ARG A 268 -25.65 13.58 -8.83
C ARG A 268 -24.29 13.03 -9.24
N ILE A 269 -23.85 13.29 -10.48
CA ILE A 269 -22.54 12.88 -10.99
C ILE A 269 -21.46 13.74 -10.32
N VAL A 270 -20.47 13.09 -9.71
CA VAL A 270 -19.39 13.76 -8.94
C VAL A 270 -18.08 13.82 -9.74
N GLY A 271 -18.07 13.35 -10.99
CA GLY A 271 -16.91 13.41 -11.88
C GLY A 271 -17.23 13.00 -13.31
N HIS A 272 -16.47 13.53 -14.27
CA HIS A 272 -16.47 13.13 -15.67
C HIS A 272 -15.08 12.57 -16.01
N GLY A 273 -15.06 11.48 -16.78
CA GLY A 273 -13.84 10.88 -17.35
C GLY A 273 -13.82 11.02 -18.86
#